data_AF-A0A495IG39-F1
#
_entry.id   AF-A0A495IG39-F1
#
_cell.length_a   1.000
_cell.length_b   1.000
_cell.length_c   1.000
_cell.angle_alpha   90.00
_cell.angle_beta   90.00
_cell.angle_gamma   90.00
#
_symmetry.space_group_name_H-M   'P 1'
#
loop_
_entity.id
_entity.type
_entity.pdbx_description
1 polymer ?
#
loop_
_entity_poly.entity_id
_entity_poly.type
_entity_poly.pdbx_seq_one_letter_code
_entity_poly.pdbx_strand_id
1 'polypeptide(L)'
;MTIVTPPPTAESPWPVGLFAGKIRDWIDRLGTAWVEGEITQWNVAGGNVYGKLKDLEIDATVSFSVWSSVRGRIPADLKQGDRVIAAMKPNFWVKGGSLTMQVFDMRHVGLGDLLERLERLRQTLTAEGLFAPERKRPLPFLPQRIGLITGKDSDAEKDVLRNAQLRWPSVQFCVVHAAVQGERMVAEVTAALLELDADPEVDVIIVARGGGDFQNLLGFSDEGLIRAAAAATTPIVSAIGHENDRPLLDDVADLRASTPTDAAKRVVPDVGEELLRVQQARARMSQRLTNLIGVEIDRLGQFRSRPVLANPQTLIDVRADELVRWVARSEELLQRAIERGTTRLAELTGRLRALSPESTLRRGYSIAQLPSGAILRDGAEAPAGTDLVLTLATGALGATSTGPLTGGSASSTDGSASLTDGSASLTDGSETSDPAPTSTPAR
;
A
#
# COMPACT_ATOMS: atom_id res chain seq x y z
N MET A 1 -29.16 38.10 -77.68
CA MET A 1 -28.84 39.31 -78.48
C MET A 1 -27.36 39.33 -78.77
N THR A 2 -26.98 38.91 -79.96
CA THR A 2 -25.62 38.93 -80.50
C THR A 2 -25.26 40.37 -80.84
N ILE A 3 -24.20 40.91 -80.24
CA ILE A 3 -23.74 42.28 -80.52
C ILE A 3 -23.07 42.27 -81.89
N VAL A 4 -23.85 42.54 -82.95
CA VAL A 4 -23.33 42.89 -84.28
C VAL A 4 -23.00 44.39 -84.24
N THR A 5 -21.82 44.74 -83.75
CA THR A 5 -21.21 46.03 -84.10
C THR A 5 -20.34 45.78 -85.33
N PRO A 6 -20.46 46.57 -86.42
CA PRO A 6 -19.53 46.46 -87.53
C PRO A 6 -18.07 46.63 -87.01
N PRO A 7 -17.08 45.98 -87.65
CA PRO A 7 -15.68 46.15 -87.29
C PRO A 7 -15.31 47.64 -87.37
N PRO A 8 -14.48 48.16 -86.45
CA PRO A 8 -14.11 49.56 -86.47
C PRO A 8 -13.37 49.87 -87.78
N THR A 9 -13.83 50.89 -88.49
CA THR A 9 -13.16 51.44 -89.67
C THR A 9 -12.40 52.70 -89.28
N ALA A 10 -11.46 53.14 -90.11
CA ALA A 10 -10.69 54.37 -89.87
C ALA A 10 -11.58 55.61 -89.69
N GLU A 11 -12.76 55.63 -90.32
CA GLU A 11 -13.74 56.72 -90.26
C GLU A 11 -14.64 56.68 -89.01
N SER A 12 -14.71 55.54 -88.30
CA SER A 12 -15.45 55.39 -87.04
C SER A 12 -14.69 54.49 -86.05
N PRO A 13 -13.58 54.98 -85.46
CA PRO A 13 -12.76 54.19 -84.56
C PRO A 13 -13.49 53.95 -83.23
N TRP A 14 -13.23 52.80 -82.60
CA TRP A 14 -13.70 52.57 -81.24
C TRP A 14 -12.87 53.40 -80.24
N PRO A 15 -13.53 54.07 -79.27
CA PRO A 15 -12.83 54.63 -78.13
C PRO A 15 -12.04 53.53 -77.41
N VAL A 16 -10.85 53.85 -76.90
CA VAL A 16 -9.96 52.88 -76.22
C VAL A 16 -10.68 52.15 -75.08
N GLY A 17 -11.55 52.84 -74.34
CA GLY A 17 -12.36 52.22 -73.28
C GLY A 17 -13.37 51.18 -73.80
N LEU A 18 -13.98 51.42 -74.97
CA LEU A 18 -14.91 50.47 -75.60
C LEU A 18 -14.16 49.26 -76.18
N PHE A 19 -12.98 49.47 -76.76
CA PHE A 19 -12.10 48.40 -77.23
C PHE A 19 -11.61 47.51 -76.08
N ALA A 20 -11.10 48.11 -75.01
CA ALA A 20 -10.63 47.38 -73.82
C ALA A 20 -11.78 46.64 -73.10
N GLY A 21 -12.99 47.22 -73.08
CA GLY A 21 -14.19 46.55 -72.59
C GLY A 21 -14.54 45.30 -73.41
N LYS A 22 -14.51 45.40 -74.75
CA LYS A 22 -14.74 44.24 -75.64
C LYS A 22 -13.69 43.14 -75.49
N ILE A 23 -12.42 43.50 -75.27
CA ILE A 23 -11.35 42.53 -74.98
C ILE A 23 -11.67 41.77 -73.68
N ARG A 24 -12.04 42.49 -72.62
CA ARG A 24 -12.43 41.88 -71.36
C ARG A 24 -13.61 40.92 -71.54
N ASP A 25 -14.68 41.37 -72.18
CA ASP A 25 -15.88 40.56 -72.39
C ASP A 25 -15.60 39.30 -73.23
N TRP A 26 -14.66 39.38 -74.18
CA TRP A 26 -14.25 38.23 -74.96
C TRP A 26 -13.41 37.24 -74.14
N ILE A 27 -12.45 37.74 -73.36
CA ILE A 27 -11.61 36.92 -72.47
C ILE A 27 -12.44 36.26 -71.37
N ASP A 28 -13.44 36.96 -70.83
CA ASP A 28 -14.37 36.44 -69.82
C ASP A 28 -15.18 35.22 -70.31
N ARG A 29 -15.37 35.06 -71.63
CA ARG A 29 -16.05 33.89 -72.22
C ARG A 29 -15.24 32.60 -72.11
N LEU A 30 -13.93 32.69 -71.89
CA LEU A 30 -13.07 31.52 -71.73
C LEU A 30 -13.42 30.72 -70.47
N GLY A 31 -14.07 31.36 -69.49
CA GLY A 31 -14.54 30.71 -68.27
C GLY A 31 -13.39 30.25 -67.37
N THR A 32 -13.70 29.32 -66.46
CA THR A 32 -12.71 28.71 -65.57
C THR A 32 -12.09 27.49 -66.25
N ALA A 33 -10.76 27.42 -66.26
CA ALA A 33 -10.01 26.30 -66.80
C ALA A 33 -9.07 25.71 -65.74
N TRP A 34 -8.82 24.41 -65.84
CA TRP A 34 -7.80 23.72 -65.07
C TRP A 34 -6.50 23.72 -65.88
N VAL A 35 -5.41 24.17 -65.26
CA VAL A 35 -4.10 24.30 -65.92
C VAL A 35 -3.04 23.68 -65.02
N GLU A 36 -2.14 22.92 -65.63
CA GLU A 36 -0.95 22.37 -64.99
C GLU A 36 0.26 23.27 -65.27
N GLY A 37 1.12 23.45 -64.28
CA GLY A 37 2.41 24.09 -64.49
C GLY A 37 3.25 24.19 -63.23
N GLU A 38 4.44 24.74 -63.38
CA GLU A 38 5.40 24.94 -62.29
C GLU A 38 5.37 26.38 -61.78
N ILE A 39 5.30 26.54 -60.45
CA ILE A 39 5.31 27.86 -59.81
C ILE A 39 6.72 28.45 -59.93
N THR A 40 6.88 29.48 -60.76
CA THR A 40 8.16 30.17 -60.94
C THR A 40 8.33 31.35 -60.02
N GLN A 41 7.25 31.94 -59.51
CA GLN A 41 7.27 33.06 -58.58
C GLN A 41 6.11 32.95 -57.60
N TRP A 42 6.36 33.25 -56.33
CA TRP A 42 5.36 33.20 -55.25
C TRP A 42 5.56 34.33 -54.25
N ASN A 43 4.75 35.39 -54.36
CA ASN A 43 4.84 36.59 -53.52
C ASN A 43 3.57 36.80 -52.71
N VAL A 44 3.70 36.98 -51.39
CA VAL A 44 2.57 37.23 -50.49
C VAL A 44 2.53 38.72 -50.15
N ALA A 45 1.42 39.40 -50.47
CA ALA A 45 1.24 40.82 -50.18
C ALA A 45 -0.21 41.12 -49.76
N GLY A 46 -0.39 41.76 -48.60
CA GLY A 46 -1.70 42.21 -48.12
C GLY A 46 -2.73 41.10 -47.92
N GLY A 47 -2.29 39.87 -47.62
CA GLY A 47 -3.15 38.70 -47.45
C GLY A 47 -3.44 37.90 -48.73
N ASN A 48 -3.11 38.45 -49.91
CA ASN A 48 -3.23 37.80 -51.20
C ASN A 48 -1.89 37.23 -51.66
N VAL A 49 -1.93 36.27 -52.60
CA VAL A 49 -0.73 35.71 -53.24
C VAL A 49 -0.72 36.12 -54.70
N TYR A 50 0.43 36.57 -55.19
CA TYR A 50 0.67 36.86 -56.60
C TYR A 50 1.86 36.03 -57.07
N GLY A 51 1.71 35.37 -58.21
CA GLY A 51 2.74 34.45 -58.70
C GLY A 51 2.73 34.30 -60.19
N LYS A 52 3.63 33.46 -60.68
CA LYS A 52 3.72 33.07 -62.08
C LYS A 52 3.77 31.55 -62.20
N LEU A 53 3.02 31.03 -63.15
CA LEU A 53 2.97 29.62 -63.49
C LEU A 53 3.59 29.45 -64.88
N LYS A 54 4.58 28.57 -65.01
CA LYS A 54 5.24 28.26 -66.27
C LYS A 54 4.83 26.87 -66.74
N ASP A 55 4.58 26.75 -68.04
CA ASP A 55 4.33 25.46 -68.70
C ASP A 55 5.63 24.63 -68.80
N LEU A 56 5.50 23.31 -68.74
CA LEU A 56 6.65 22.40 -68.70
C LEU A 56 7.19 22.06 -70.11
N GLU A 57 6.36 22.16 -71.13
CA GLU A 57 6.69 21.75 -72.50
C GLU A 57 6.94 22.95 -73.42
N ILE A 58 6.22 24.05 -73.20
CA ILE A 58 6.27 25.25 -74.01
C ILE A 58 6.77 26.42 -73.14
N ASP A 59 7.51 27.37 -73.73
CA ASP A 59 7.93 28.59 -73.03
C ASP A 59 6.76 29.58 -72.87
N ALA A 60 5.69 29.13 -72.21
CA ALA A 60 4.51 29.90 -71.86
C ALA A 60 4.50 30.16 -70.36
N THR A 61 4.22 31.41 -69.97
CA THR A 61 4.11 31.80 -68.55
C THR A 61 2.88 32.65 -68.35
N VAL A 62 2.07 32.30 -67.35
CA VAL A 62 0.89 33.05 -66.96
C VAL A 62 1.06 33.62 -65.55
N SER A 63 0.67 34.88 -65.37
CA SER A 63 0.64 35.51 -64.04
C SER A 63 -0.68 35.18 -63.36
N PHE A 64 -0.64 34.83 -62.07
CA PHE A 64 -1.83 34.47 -61.32
C PHE A 64 -1.94 35.21 -59.98
N SER A 65 -3.17 35.30 -59.47
CA SER A 65 -3.48 35.88 -58.16
C SER A 65 -4.45 35.00 -57.37
N VAL A 66 -4.12 34.77 -56.09
CA VAL A 66 -4.97 34.08 -55.12
C VAL A 66 -5.46 35.09 -54.08
N TRP A 67 -6.77 35.23 -53.95
CA TRP A 67 -7.36 36.10 -52.93
C TRP A 67 -7.33 35.44 -51.55
N SER A 68 -7.28 36.25 -50.49
CA SER A 68 -7.27 35.79 -49.09
C SER A 68 -8.42 34.82 -48.74
N SER A 69 -9.59 34.99 -49.37
CA SER A 69 -10.77 34.13 -49.22
C SER A 69 -10.63 32.73 -49.85
N VAL A 70 -9.67 32.56 -50.76
CA VAL A 70 -9.36 31.29 -51.43
C VAL A 70 -8.10 30.66 -50.83
N ARG A 71 -7.16 31.48 -50.35
CA ARG A 71 -5.91 31.04 -49.73
C ARG A 71 -6.09 30.01 -48.60
N GLY A 72 -7.14 30.15 -47.78
CA GLY A 72 -7.43 29.18 -46.72
C GLY A 72 -7.90 27.80 -47.20
N ARG A 73 -8.23 27.64 -48.48
CA ARG A 73 -8.66 26.38 -49.11
C ARG A 73 -7.55 25.68 -49.91
N ILE A 74 -6.41 26.34 -50.07
CA ILE A 74 -5.26 25.86 -50.83
C ILE A 74 -4.17 25.41 -49.84
N PRO A 75 -3.37 24.37 -50.16
CA PRO A 75 -2.27 23.92 -49.29
C PRO A 75 -1.31 25.07 -48.95
N ALA A 76 -0.94 25.19 -47.68
CA ALA A 76 -0.12 26.29 -47.17
C ALA A 76 1.38 26.14 -47.47
N ASP A 77 1.78 24.96 -47.90
CA ASP A 77 3.15 24.50 -48.19
C ASP A 77 3.60 24.75 -49.63
N LEU A 78 2.72 25.27 -50.49
CA LEU A 78 3.06 25.64 -51.86
C LEU A 78 4.17 26.70 -51.89
N LYS A 79 5.24 26.39 -52.63
CA LYS A 79 6.42 27.23 -52.82
C LYS A 79 6.84 27.30 -54.28
N GLN A 80 7.78 28.20 -54.55
CA GLN A 80 8.44 28.28 -55.85
C GLN A 80 9.15 26.95 -56.17
N GLY A 81 8.97 26.46 -57.39
CA GLY A 81 9.46 25.17 -57.89
C GLY A 81 8.43 24.03 -57.83
N ASP A 82 7.28 24.24 -57.17
CA ASP A 82 6.27 23.20 -57.08
C ASP A 82 5.45 23.09 -58.36
N ARG A 83 5.20 21.85 -58.78
CA ARG A 83 4.24 21.53 -59.85
C ARG A 83 2.84 21.47 -59.29
N VAL A 84 1.94 22.26 -59.88
CA VAL A 84 0.57 22.41 -59.40
C VAL A 84 -0.45 22.31 -60.52
N ILE A 85 -1.62 21.81 -60.16
CA ILE A 85 -2.86 21.89 -60.92
C ILE A 85 -3.69 23.02 -60.31
N ALA A 86 -4.02 24.03 -61.11
CA ALA A 86 -4.75 25.21 -60.66
C ALA A 86 -6.01 25.45 -61.48
N ALA A 87 -7.14 25.64 -60.79
CA ALA A 87 -8.38 26.12 -61.38
C ALA A 87 -8.32 27.64 -61.46
N MET A 88 -8.22 28.19 -62.67
CA MET A 88 -8.04 29.61 -62.89
C MET A 88 -8.99 30.19 -63.93
N LYS A 89 -9.38 31.45 -63.71
CA LYS A 89 -10.17 32.25 -64.66
C LYS A 89 -9.36 33.46 -65.12
N PRO A 90 -9.28 33.73 -66.43
CA PRO A 90 -8.69 34.96 -66.93
C PRO A 90 -9.42 36.21 -66.42
N ASN A 91 -8.67 37.20 -65.99
CA ASN A 91 -9.16 38.49 -65.56
C ASN A 91 -8.34 39.60 -66.23
N PHE A 92 -9.01 40.42 -67.04
CA PHE A 92 -8.38 41.50 -67.79
C PHE A 92 -8.62 42.86 -67.14
N TRP A 93 -7.55 43.57 -66.79
CA TRP A 93 -7.62 44.84 -66.09
C TRP A 93 -7.61 46.04 -67.05
N VAL A 94 -8.79 46.60 -67.32
CA VAL A 94 -9.04 47.63 -68.34
C VAL A 94 -8.19 48.90 -68.20
N LYS A 95 -7.86 49.30 -66.96
CA LYS A 95 -7.10 50.53 -66.67
C LYS A 95 -5.59 50.41 -66.98
N GLY A 96 -5.06 49.21 -67.16
CA GLY A 96 -3.62 48.96 -67.36
C GLY A 96 -3.30 47.94 -68.44
N GLY A 97 -4.31 47.35 -69.08
CA GLY A 97 -4.14 46.38 -70.17
C GLY A 97 -3.50 45.05 -69.75
N SER A 98 -3.44 44.74 -68.45
CA SER A 98 -2.81 43.52 -67.94
C SER A 98 -3.80 42.36 -67.86
N LEU A 99 -3.33 41.16 -68.24
CA LEU A 99 -4.05 39.91 -68.11
C LEU A 99 -3.47 39.11 -66.94
N THR A 100 -4.31 38.79 -65.96
CA THR A 100 -3.94 37.97 -64.80
C THR A 100 -4.94 36.84 -64.65
N MET A 101 -4.48 35.68 -64.19
CA MET A 101 -5.32 34.53 -63.92
C MET A 101 -5.75 34.52 -62.45
N GLN A 102 -7.05 34.62 -62.17
CA GLN A 102 -7.57 34.49 -60.82
C GLN A 102 -7.71 33.00 -60.47
N VAL A 103 -7.05 32.57 -59.40
CA VAL A 103 -7.08 31.17 -58.93
C VAL A 103 -8.23 30.95 -57.95
N PHE A 104 -8.96 29.86 -58.14
CA PHE A 104 -10.06 29.42 -57.27
C PHE A 104 -9.75 28.14 -56.48
N ASP A 105 -8.87 27.28 -57.00
CA ASP A 105 -8.34 26.09 -56.34
C ASP A 105 -6.94 25.80 -56.89
N MET A 106 -6.05 25.25 -56.07
CA MET A 106 -4.67 24.90 -56.47
C MET A 106 -4.16 23.75 -55.60
N ARG A 107 -3.57 22.74 -56.22
CA ARG A 107 -3.08 21.52 -55.57
C ARG A 107 -1.80 21.05 -56.24
N HIS A 108 -0.94 20.32 -55.54
CA HIS A 108 0.22 19.68 -56.17
C HIS A 108 -0.21 18.64 -57.22
N VAL A 109 0.53 18.56 -58.33
CA VAL A 109 0.40 17.48 -59.31
C VAL A 109 0.86 16.17 -58.64
N GLY A 110 0.01 15.15 -58.60
CA GLY A 110 0.37 13.77 -58.20
C GLY A 110 -0.12 13.27 -56.83
N LEU A 111 -0.49 14.14 -55.88
CA LEU A 111 -0.98 13.68 -54.57
C LEU A 111 -2.38 13.02 -54.63
N GLY A 112 -3.27 13.50 -55.52
CA GLY A 112 -4.65 12.99 -55.60
C GLY A 112 -4.74 11.52 -56.02
N ASP A 113 -4.08 11.16 -57.12
CA ASP A 113 -4.08 9.79 -57.64
C ASP A 113 -3.35 8.81 -56.71
N LEU A 114 -2.27 9.27 -56.07
CA LEU A 114 -1.53 8.47 -55.08
C LEU A 114 -2.36 8.20 -53.83
N LEU A 115 -3.05 9.21 -53.30
CA LEU A 115 -3.95 9.05 -52.15
C LEU A 115 -5.15 8.15 -52.49
N GLU A 116 -5.71 8.29 -53.70
CA GLU A 116 -6.78 7.40 -54.15
C GLU A 116 -6.30 5.94 -54.28
N ARG A 117 -5.08 5.73 -54.81
CA ARG A 117 -4.47 4.40 -54.88
C ARG A 117 -4.20 3.81 -53.49
N LEU A 118 -3.72 4.61 -52.54
CA LEU A 118 -3.51 4.19 -51.16
C LEU A 118 -4.82 3.83 -50.47
N GLU A 119 -5.88 4.60 -50.69
CA GLU A 119 -7.19 4.31 -50.11
C GLU A 119 -7.79 3.03 -50.68
N ARG A 120 -7.67 2.80 -52.00
CA ARG A 120 -8.06 1.52 -52.61
C ARG A 120 -7.26 0.35 -52.02
N LEU A 121 -5.95 0.50 -51.86
CA LEU A 121 -5.11 -0.53 -51.25
C LEU A 121 -5.51 -0.80 -49.79
N ARG A 122 -5.77 0.25 -49.00
CA ARG A 122 -6.29 0.14 -47.64
C ARG A 122 -7.58 -0.68 -47.60
N GLN A 123 -8.53 -0.38 -48.49
CA GLN A 123 -9.80 -1.11 -48.56
C GLN A 123 -9.60 -2.59 -48.91
N THR A 124 -8.74 -2.90 -49.90
CA THR A 124 -8.42 -4.28 -50.27
C THR A 124 -7.81 -5.06 -49.10
N LEU A 125 -6.78 -4.52 -48.44
CA LEU A 125 -6.10 -5.19 -47.33
C LEU A 125 -6.98 -5.29 -46.07
N THR A 126 -7.90 -4.34 -45.88
CA THR A 126 -8.94 -4.41 -44.84
C THR A 126 -9.91 -5.54 -45.12
N ALA A 127 -10.36 -5.70 -46.37
CA ALA A 127 -11.26 -6.77 -46.78
C ALA A 127 -10.62 -8.16 -46.63
N GLU A 128 -9.31 -8.27 -46.84
CA GLU A 128 -8.52 -9.48 -46.56
C GLU A 128 -8.29 -9.72 -45.05
N GLY A 129 -8.63 -8.75 -44.18
CA GLY A 129 -8.49 -8.87 -42.73
C GLY A 129 -7.06 -8.72 -42.22
N LEU A 130 -6.16 -8.06 -42.97
CA LEU A 130 -4.77 -7.85 -42.51
C LEU A 130 -4.67 -6.88 -41.33
N PHE A 131 -5.60 -5.94 -41.21
CA PHE A 131 -5.66 -4.95 -40.13
C PHE A 131 -6.55 -5.39 -38.94
N ALA A 132 -7.01 -6.63 -38.93
CA ALA A 132 -7.92 -7.13 -37.91
C ALA A 132 -7.28 -7.07 -36.51
N PRO A 133 -7.95 -6.49 -35.50
CA PRO A 133 -7.38 -6.35 -34.16
C PRO A 133 -7.06 -7.71 -33.51
N GLU A 134 -7.76 -8.79 -33.90
CA GLU A 134 -7.53 -10.15 -33.41
C GLU A 134 -6.19 -10.74 -33.86
N ARG A 135 -5.58 -10.20 -34.93
CA ARG A 135 -4.25 -10.61 -35.40
C ARG A 135 -3.12 -9.90 -34.66
N LYS A 136 -3.42 -8.80 -33.95
CA LYS A 136 -2.42 -8.02 -33.25
C LYS A 136 -1.92 -8.75 -32.01
N ARG A 137 -0.61 -8.83 -31.87
CA ARG A 137 0.09 -9.52 -30.79
C ARG A 137 0.33 -8.56 -29.63
N PRO A 138 0.06 -8.97 -28.37
CA PRO A 138 0.40 -8.14 -27.23
C PRO A 138 1.93 -8.03 -27.09
N LEU A 139 2.41 -6.85 -26.75
CA LEU A 139 3.82 -6.62 -26.49
C LEU A 139 4.28 -7.38 -25.23
N PRO A 140 5.50 -7.92 -25.23
CA PRO A 140 6.09 -8.51 -24.03
C PRO A 140 6.22 -7.42 -22.95
N PHE A 141 5.88 -7.77 -21.71
CA PHE A 141 5.99 -6.84 -20.59
C PHE A 141 7.44 -6.37 -20.37
N LEU A 142 8.40 -7.27 -20.57
CA LEU A 142 9.83 -7.03 -20.38
C LEU A 142 10.64 -7.60 -21.54
N PRO A 143 10.80 -6.85 -22.66
CA PRO A 143 11.66 -7.28 -23.75
C PRO A 143 13.13 -7.27 -23.28
N GLN A 144 13.84 -8.37 -23.51
CA GLN A 144 15.27 -8.48 -23.27
C GLN A 144 16.05 -7.93 -24.46
N ARG A 145 15.59 -8.23 -25.68
CA ARG A 145 16.26 -7.80 -26.91
C ARG A 145 15.26 -7.23 -27.91
N ILE A 146 15.55 -6.01 -28.36
CA ILE A 146 14.71 -5.22 -29.26
C ILE A 146 15.39 -5.12 -30.62
N GLY A 147 14.68 -5.50 -31.67
CA GLY A 147 15.08 -5.23 -33.04
C GLY A 147 14.76 -3.78 -33.40
N LEU A 148 15.70 -3.04 -33.98
CA LEU A 148 15.48 -1.67 -34.43
C LEU A 148 15.86 -1.52 -35.90
N ILE A 149 14.88 -1.18 -36.73
CA ILE A 149 15.08 -0.85 -38.14
C ILE A 149 15.03 0.66 -38.26
N THR A 150 16.15 1.26 -38.66
CA THR A 150 16.27 2.72 -38.80
C THR A 150 17.41 3.09 -39.75
N GLY A 151 17.42 4.34 -40.21
CA GLY A 151 18.53 4.87 -41.00
C GLY A 151 19.81 4.98 -40.16
N LYS A 152 20.95 4.69 -40.79
CA LYS A 152 22.26 4.78 -40.15
C LYS A 152 22.54 6.18 -39.58
N ASP A 153 23.03 6.25 -38.35
CA ASP A 153 23.39 7.50 -37.64
C ASP A 153 22.23 8.50 -37.46
N SER A 154 20.99 8.03 -37.59
CA SER A 154 19.81 8.88 -37.53
C SER A 154 19.49 9.38 -36.11
N ASP A 155 18.83 10.53 -36.02
CA ASP A 155 18.33 11.04 -34.73
C ASP A 155 17.30 10.09 -34.11
N ALA A 156 16.50 9.42 -34.96
CA ALA A 156 15.54 8.41 -34.52
C ALA A 156 16.22 7.23 -33.80
N GLU A 157 17.37 6.77 -34.30
CA GLU A 157 18.16 5.72 -33.65
C GLU A 157 18.62 6.15 -32.27
N LYS A 158 19.28 7.31 -32.18
CA LYS A 158 19.82 7.86 -30.93
C LYS A 158 18.71 8.08 -29.90
N ASP A 159 17.56 8.55 -30.35
CA ASP A 159 16.39 8.80 -29.51
C ASP A 159 15.80 7.52 -28.94
N VAL A 160 15.61 6.48 -29.76
CA VAL A 160 15.09 5.18 -29.28
C VAL A 160 16.08 4.55 -28.29
N LEU A 161 17.36 4.47 -28.65
CA LEU A 161 18.39 3.85 -27.82
C LEU A 161 18.54 4.57 -26.47
N ARG A 162 18.64 5.91 -26.48
CA ARG A 162 18.82 6.69 -25.25
C ARG A 162 17.61 6.57 -24.32
N ASN A 163 16.39 6.73 -24.85
CA ASN A 163 15.18 6.65 -24.01
C ASN A 163 14.95 5.24 -23.47
N ALA A 164 15.27 4.20 -24.25
CA ALA A 164 15.19 2.83 -23.78
C ALA A 164 16.22 2.53 -22.68
N GLN A 165 17.49 2.90 -22.89
CA GLN A 165 18.56 2.68 -21.90
C GLN A 165 18.35 3.45 -20.60
N LEU A 166 17.77 4.66 -20.66
CA LEU A 166 17.43 5.43 -19.46
C LEU A 166 16.38 4.71 -18.60
N ARG A 167 15.46 3.99 -19.21
CA ARG A 167 14.38 3.29 -18.51
C ARG A 167 14.76 1.89 -18.09
N TRP A 168 15.45 1.15 -18.95
CA TRP A 168 15.96 -0.20 -18.71
C TRP A 168 17.41 -0.29 -19.23
N PRO A 169 18.43 -0.12 -18.38
CA PRO A 169 19.83 -0.15 -18.81
C PRO A 169 20.32 -1.50 -19.37
N SER A 170 19.68 -2.62 -18.99
CA SER A 170 20.09 -3.97 -19.41
C SER A 170 19.44 -4.45 -20.72
N VAL A 171 18.78 -3.57 -21.47
CA VAL A 171 18.03 -3.93 -22.67
C VAL A 171 19.01 -4.00 -23.82
N GLN A 172 18.93 -5.08 -24.59
CA GLN A 172 19.80 -5.29 -25.73
C GLN A 172 19.12 -4.80 -26.99
N PHE A 173 19.89 -4.25 -27.91
CA PHE A 173 19.39 -3.81 -29.21
C PHE A 173 20.10 -4.56 -30.33
N CYS A 174 19.32 -5.08 -31.26
CA CYS A 174 19.80 -5.55 -32.55
C CYS A 174 19.39 -4.52 -33.59
N VAL A 175 20.32 -3.63 -33.96
CA VAL A 175 20.05 -2.54 -34.91
C VAL A 175 20.40 -3.00 -36.31
N VAL A 176 19.42 -3.00 -37.21
CA VAL A 176 19.62 -3.25 -38.64
C VAL A 176 19.41 -1.94 -39.38
N HIS A 177 20.47 -1.45 -40.01
CA HIS A 177 20.40 -0.20 -40.76
C HIS A 177 19.83 -0.44 -42.15
N ALA A 178 18.71 0.23 -42.45
CA ALA A 178 18.06 0.20 -43.75
C ALA A 178 17.78 1.64 -44.24
N ALA A 179 17.74 1.84 -45.55
CA ALA A 179 17.28 3.09 -46.12
C ALA A 179 15.81 3.31 -45.72
N VAL A 180 15.54 4.35 -44.93
CA VAL A 180 14.17 4.71 -44.49
C VAL A 180 13.47 5.71 -45.42
N GLN A 181 14.09 6.02 -46.56
CA GLN A 181 13.58 6.89 -47.62
C GLN A 181 14.21 6.53 -48.97
N GLY A 182 13.56 6.92 -50.07
CA GLY A 182 14.01 6.67 -51.44
C GLY A 182 13.63 5.30 -51.99
N GLU A 183 14.06 5.01 -53.22
CA GLU A 183 13.60 3.84 -54.00
C GLU A 183 13.99 2.48 -53.40
N ARG A 184 15.11 2.42 -52.66
CA ARG A 184 15.60 1.18 -52.04
C ARG A 184 14.92 0.84 -50.71
N MET A 185 14.11 1.76 -50.17
CA MET A 185 13.58 1.63 -48.82
C MET A 185 12.73 0.37 -48.62
N VAL A 186 11.80 0.10 -49.54
CA VAL A 186 10.90 -1.05 -49.41
C VAL A 186 11.68 -2.36 -49.34
N ALA A 187 12.67 -2.53 -50.23
CA ALA A 187 13.48 -3.74 -50.29
C ALA A 187 14.35 -3.93 -49.04
N GLU A 188 15.04 -2.86 -48.60
CA GLU A 188 15.94 -2.93 -47.44
C GLU A 188 15.18 -3.10 -46.12
N VAL A 189 14.07 -2.38 -45.92
CA VAL A 189 13.24 -2.51 -44.71
C VAL A 189 12.56 -3.87 -44.65
N THR A 190 12.09 -4.40 -45.77
CA THR A 190 11.51 -5.77 -45.82
C THR A 190 12.55 -6.82 -45.49
N ALA A 191 13.78 -6.69 -46.03
CA ALA A 191 14.87 -7.62 -45.72
C ALA A 191 15.26 -7.56 -44.24
N ALA A 192 15.39 -6.36 -43.68
CA ALA A 192 15.70 -6.14 -42.27
C ALA A 192 14.60 -6.71 -41.34
N LEU A 193 13.34 -6.57 -41.74
CA LEU A 193 12.20 -7.11 -41.00
C LEU A 193 12.24 -8.64 -40.97
N LEU A 194 12.49 -9.28 -42.12
CA LEU A 194 12.59 -10.73 -42.21
C LEU A 194 13.81 -11.28 -41.47
N GLU A 195 14.93 -10.56 -41.49
CA GLU A 195 16.14 -10.91 -40.73
C GLU A 195 15.87 -10.90 -39.22
N LEU A 196 15.23 -9.84 -38.71
CA LEU A 196 14.91 -9.72 -37.29
C LEU A 196 13.79 -10.66 -36.83
N ASP A 197 12.81 -10.95 -37.68
CA ASP A 197 11.74 -11.92 -37.38
C ASP A 197 12.27 -13.37 -37.35
N ALA A 198 13.34 -13.66 -38.09
CA ALA A 198 13.98 -14.98 -38.08
C ALA A 198 14.84 -15.23 -36.83
N ASP A 199 15.22 -14.19 -36.09
CA ASP A 199 16.03 -14.30 -34.86
C ASP A 199 15.10 -14.54 -33.64
N PRO A 200 15.13 -15.74 -33.03
CA PRO A 200 14.26 -16.06 -31.90
C PRO A 200 14.64 -15.31 -30.62
N GLU A 201 15.80 -14.64 -30.57
CA GLU A 201 16.17 -13.80 -29.44
C GLU A 201 15.50 -12.43 -29.48
N VAL A 202 14.91 -12.01 -30.61
CA VAL A 202 14.26 -10.69 -30.73
C VAL A 202 12.82 -10.77 -30.23
N ASP A 203 12.52 -10.05 -29.15
CA ASP A 203 11.20 -10.07 -28.51
C ASP A 203 10.19 -9.11 -29.17
N VAL A 204 10.70 -8.05 -29.82
CA VAL A 204 9.90 -6.98 -30.44
C VAL A 204 10.74 -6.23 -31.47
N ILE A 205 10.12 -5.85 -32.59
CA ILE A 205 10.76 -5.10 -33.67
C ILE A 205 10.17 -3.70 -33.76
N ILE A 206 11.02 -2.68 -33.73
CA ILE A 206 10.65 -1.27 -33.88
C ILE A 206 11.10 -0.81 -35.27
N VAL A 207 10.16 -0.32 -36.07
CA VAL A 207 10.46 0.37 -37.33
C VAL A 207 10.38 1.87 -37.05
N ALA A 208 11.54 2.54 -37.04
CA ALA A 208 11.63 3.95 -36.70
C ALA A 208 12.10 4.78 -37.89
N ARG A 209 11.49 5.96 -38.04
CA ARG A 209 11.91 6.97 -39.00
C ARG A 209 12.04 8.32 -38.29
N GLY A 210 13.06 9.10 -38.68
CA GLY A 210 13.15 10.51 -38.30
C GLY A 210 12.18 11.40 -39.09
N GLY A 211 12.20 12.70 -38.78
CA GLY A 211 11.40 13.69 -39.50
C GLY A 211 11.70 13.72 -41.00
N GLY A 212 10.71 14.14 -41.80
CA GLY A 212 10.87 14.43 -43.23
C GLY A 212 9.53 14.50 -43.96
N ASP A 213 9.58 14.80 -45.25
CA ASP A 213 8.37 15.06 -46.05
C ASP A 213 7.49 13.82 -46.22
N PHE A 214 6.20 14.06 -46.48
CA PHE A 214 5.17 13.04 -46.69
C PHE A 214 5.52 12.07 -47.83
N GLN A 215 6.18 12.55 -48.88
CA GLN A 215 6.58 11.72 -50.02
C GLN A 215 7.49 10.56 -49.61
N ASN A 216 8.31 10.76 -48.57
CA ASN A 216 9.18 9.71 -48.05
C ASN A 216 8.41 8.66 -47.23
N LEU A 217 7.14 8.90 -46.87
CA LEU A 217 6.28 7.95 -46.14
C LEU A 217 5.61 6.93 -47.05
N LEU A 218 5.53 7.23 -48.35
CA LEU A 218 4.78 6.43 -49.32
C LEU A 218 5.29 4.99 -49.41
N GLY A 219 6.61 4.78 -49.31
CA GLY A 219 7.18 3.42 -49.34
C GLY A 219 6.78 2.55 -48.13
N PHE A 220 6.39 3.13 -46.99
CA PHE A 220 5.86 2.37 -45.86
C PHE A 220 4.40 1.93 -46.07
N SER A 221 3.81 2.29 -47.21
CA SER A 221 2.49 1.82 -47.63
C SER A 221 2.56 0.87 -48.83
N ASP A 222 3.74 0.32 -49.11
CA ASP A 222 3.91 -0.72 -50.13
C ASP A 222 3.26 -2.04 -49.71
N GLU A 223 2.54 -2.68 -50.63
CA GLU A 223 1.81 -3.91 -50.36
C GLU A 223 2.73 -5.06 -49.92
N GLY A 224 3.93 -5.18 -50.51
CA GLY A 224 4.89 -6.23 -50.18
C GLY A 224 5.38 -6.12 -48.74
N LEU A 225 5.75 -4.90 -48.32
CA LEU A 225 6.16 -4.63 -46.94
C LEU A 225 5.02 -4.89 -45.94
N ILE A 226 3.79 -4.46 -46.27
CA ILE A 226 2.63 -4.68 -45.40
C ILE A 226 2.34 -6.17 -45.21
N ARG A 227 2.40 -6.96 -46.29
CA ARG A 227 2.20 -8.41 -46.23
C ARG A 227 3.31 -9.11 -45.45
N ALA A 228 4.56 -8.66 -45.57
CA ALA A 228 5.68 -9.16 -44.77
C ALA A 228 5.46 -8.86 -43.27
N ALA A 229 5.05 -7.64 -42.92
CA ALA A 229 4.73 -7.27 -41.54
C ALA A 229 3.55 -8.08 -40.97
N ALA A 230 2.51 -8.32 -41.76
CA ALA A 230 1.35 -9.11 -41.32
C ALA A 230 1.66 -10.61 -41.17
N ALA A 231 2.72 -11.10 -41.79
CA ALA A 231 3.19 -12.48 -41.70
C ALA A 231 4.19 -12.70 -40.56
N ALA A 232 4.78 -11.63 -40.02
CA ALA A 232 5.79 -11.70 -38.97
C ALA A 232 5.28 -12.40 -37.71
N THR A 233 6.18 -13.12 -37.06
CA THR A 233 5.94 -13.80 -35.77
C THR A 233 6.28 -12.93 -34.57
N THR A 234 7.23 -12.03 -34.71
CA THR A 234 7.65 -11.10 -33.66
C THR A 234 6.77 -9.85 -33.69
N PRO A 235 6.31 -9.33 -32.53
CA PRO A 235 5.50 -8.13 -32.48
C PRO A 235 6.19 -6.90 -33.11
N ILE A 236 5.46 -6.14 -33.92
CA ILE A 236 5.98 -4.98 -34.65
C ILE A 236 5.42 -3.67 -34.08
N VAL A 237 6.30 -2.71 -33.87
CA VAL A 237 5.98 -1.35 -33.46
C VAL A 237 6.37 -0.36 -34.56
N SER A 238 5.38 0.38 -35.05
CA SER A 238 5.63 1.46 -36.03
C SER A 238 5.88 2.78 -35.31
N ALA A 239 6.96 3.47 -35.66
CA ALA A 239 7.39 4.75 -35.10
C ALA A 239 7.83 5.72 -36.21
N ILE A 240 6.97 5.88 -37.24
CA ILE A 240 7.34 6.49 -38.53
C ILE A 240 6.79 7.92 -38.69
N GLY A 241 5.64 8.27 -38.11
CA GLY A 241 4.93 9.51 -38.45
C GLY A 241 4.10 10.14 -37.32
N HIS A 242 3.80 11.43 -37.49
CA HIS A 242 2.94 12.22 -36.60
C HIS A 242 1.44 11.96 -36.90
N GLU A 243 0.52 12.52 -36.12
CA GLU A 243 -0.91 12.14 -36.18
C GLU A 243 -1.58 12.25 -37.55
N ASN A 244 -1.12 13.19 -38.39
CA ASN A 244 -1.68 13.49 -39.72
C ASN A 244 -1.12 12.60 -40.84
N ASP A 245 -0.02 11.88 -40.58
CA ASP A 245 0.80 11.20 -41.56
C ASP A 245 0.84 9.70 -41.26
N ARG A 246 -0.25 8.99 -41.60
CA ARG A 246 -0.45 7.57 -41.26
C ARG A 246 -0.17 6.64 -42.46
N PRO A 247 1.03 6.03 -42.55
CA PRO A 247 1.30 4.99 -43.53
C PRO A 247 0.49 3.72 -43.20
N LEU A 248 0.23 2.88 -44.21
CA LEU A 248 -0.51 1.62 -43.99
C LEU A 248 0.21 0.63 -43.06
N LEU A 249 1.53 0.76 -42.89
CA LEU A 249 2.27 -0.03 -41.90
C LEU A 249 1.77 0.22 -40.46
N ASP A 250 1.31 1.44 -40.14
CA ASP A 250 0.76 1.75 -38.81
C ASP A 250 -0.48 0.91 -38.49
N ASP A 251 -1.25 0.56 -39.52
CA ASP A 251 -2.50 -0.19 -39.37
C ASP A 251 -2.22 -1.68 -39.15
N VAL A 252 -1.18 -2.24 -39.78
CA VAL A 252 -0.73 -3.65 -39.55
C VAL A 252 0.07 -3.80 -38.28
N ALA A 253 0.86 -2.80 -37.88
CA ALA A 253 1.67 -2.89 -36.67
C ALA A 253 0.81 -3.21 -35.43
N ASP A 254 1.37 -4.02 -34.54
CA ASP A 254 0.72 -4.40 -33.28
C ASP A 254 0.57 -3.20 -32.35
N LEU A 255 1.57 -2.31 -32.40
CA LEU A 255 1.55 -1.04 -31.68
C LEU A 255 1.98 0.10 -32.60
N ARG A 256 1.16 1.15 -32.65
CA ARG A 256 1.56 2.43 -33.26
C ARG A 256 2.13 3.36 -32.20
N ALA A 257 3.33 3.87 -32.42
CA ALA A 257 3.94 4.96 -31.66
C ALA A 257 3.97 6.26 -32.49
N SER A 258 3.75 7.38 -31.82
CA SER A 258 3.66 8.72 -32.45
C SER A 258 5.01 9.31 -32.85
N THR A 259 6.08 8.85 -32.18
CA THR A 259 7.47 9.27 -32.39
C THR A 259 8.42 8.12 -32.03
N PRO A 260 9.69 8.16 -32.50
CA PRO A 260 10.71 7.22 -32.04
C PRO A 260 10.89 7.21 -30.51
N THR A 261 10.77 8.37 -29.86
CA THR A 261 10.83 8.49 -28.39
C THR A 261 9.61 7.85 -27.71
N ASP A 262 8.41 7.98 -28.27
CA ASP A 262 7.19 7.33 -27.79
C ASP A 262 7.27 5.80 -27.94
N ALA A 263 7.90 5.31 -29.02
CA ALA A 263 8.11 3.88 -29.23
C ALA A 263 8.95 3.27 -28.10
N ALA A 264 10.10 3.88 -27.77
CA ALA A 264 10.91 3.45 -26.63
C ALA A 264 10.12 3.47 -25.31
N LYS A 265 9.26 4.49 -25.12
CA LYS A 265 8.42 4.60 -23.91
C LYS A 265 7.32 3.54 -23.82
N ARG A 266 6.80 3.07 -24.94
CA ARG A 266 5.70 2.09 -24.91
C ARG A 266 6.20 0.65 -24.93
N VAL A 267 7.38 0.41 -25.48
CA VAL A 267 8.01 -0.91 -25.55
C VAL A 267 8.78 -1.25 -24.28
N VAL A 268 9.54 -0.31 -23.72
CA VAL A 268 10.42 -0.57 -22.57
C VAL A 268 9.81 0.03 -21.31
N PRO A 269 9.37 -0.74 -20.31
CA PRO A 269 8.83 -0.17 -19.06
C PRO A 269 9.94 0.51 -18.21
N ASP A 270 9.52 1.29 -17.21
CA ASP A 270 10.45 1.92 -16.28
C ASP A 270 10.86 0.95 -15.17
N VAL A 271 12.11 0.51 -15.18
CA VAL A 271 12.65 -0.44 -14.20
C VAL A 271 12.71 0.13 -12.81
N GLY A 272 12.99 1.43 -12.70
CA GLY A 272 13.04 2.11 -11.41
C GLY A 272 11.69 2.00 -10.71
N GLU A 273 10.60 2.23 -11.44
CA GLU A 273 9.25 2.08 -10.90
C GLU A 273 8.91 0.63 -10.52
N GLU A 274 9.23 -0.35 -11.37
CA GLU A 274 8.94 -1.75 -11.07
C GLU A 274 9.78 -2.28 -9.89
N LEU A 275 11.06 -1.92 -9.81
CA LEU A 275 11.90 -2.24 -8.66
C LEU A 275 11.39 -1.59 -7.38
N LEU A 276 10.92 -0.34 -7.45
CA LEU A 276 10.33 0.34 -6.29
C LEU A 276 9.07 -0.39 -5.81
N ARG A 277 8.21 -0.85 -6.72
CA ARG A 277 7.02 -1.66 -6.36
C ARG A 277 7.41 -2.96 -5.69
N VAL A 278 8.43 -3.66 -6.19
CA VAL A 278 8.96 -4.88 -5.56
C VAL A 278 9.53 -4.59 -4.17
N GLN A 279 10.31 -3.52 -4.02
CA GLN A 279 10.86 -3.11 -2.72
C GLN A 279 9.75 -2.77 -1.72
N GLN A 280 8.72 -2.03 -2.13
CA GLN A 280 7.56 -1.72 -1.30
C GLN A 280 6.77 -2.99 -0.91
N ALA A 281 6.58 -3.92 -1.85
CA ALA A 281 5.97 -5.21 -1.54
C ALA A 281 6.79 -5.98 -0.51
N ARG A 282 8.12 -6.03 -0.68
CA ARG A 282 9.04 -6.68 0.27
C ARG A 282 8.98 -6.06 1.66
N ALA A 283 9.04 -4.73 1.74
CA ALA A 283 8.94 -4.00 3.00
C ALA A 283 7.61 -4.28 3.72
N ARG A 284 6.48 -4.28 2.98
CA ARG A 284 5.16 -4.62 3.54
C ARG A 284 5.12 -6.06 4.06
N MET A 285 5.66 -7.02 3.31
CA MET A 285 5.72 -8.42 3.74
C MET A 285 6.58 -8.59 5.00
N SER A 286 7.76 -7.98 5.04
CA SER A 286 8.64 -8.01 6.20
C SER A 286 7.97 -7.40 7.43
N GLN A 287 7.32 -6.24 7.30
CA GLN A 287 6.62 -5.61 8.43
C GLN A 287 5.48 -6.48 8.97
N ARG A 288 4.70 -7.10 8.08
CA ARG A 288 3.61 -7.99 8.48
C ARG A 288 4.13 -9.22 9.21
N LEU A 289 5.21 -9.83 8.73
CA LEU A 289 5.83 -10.98 9.36
C LEU A 289 6.39 -10.63 10.74
N THR A 290 7.12 -9.51 10.84
CA THR A 290 7.67 -9.04 12.12
C THR A 290 6.57 -8.76 13.14
N ASN A 291 5.48 -8.11 12.73
CA ASN A 291 4.36 -7.83 13.62
C ASN A 291 3.66 -9.12 14.08
N LEU A 292 3.44 -10.07 13.17
CA LEU A 292 2.83 -11.36 13.51
C LEU A 292 3.68 -12.12 14.52
N ILE A 293 4.99 -12.22 14.27
CA ILE A 293 5.92 -12.88 15.18
C ILE A 293 5.96 -12.16 16.53
N GLY A 294 6.01 -10.82 16.54
CA GLY A 294 5.98 -10.03 17.77
C GLY A 294 4.75 -10.29 18.62
N VAL A 295 3.56 -10.28 18.00
CA VAL A 295 2.29 -10.57 18.68
C VAL A 295 2.28 -11.98 19.29
N GLU A 296 2.77 -12.99 18.56
CA GLU A 296 2.81 -14.37 19.07
C GLU A 296 3.87 -14.54 20.19
N ILE A 297 5.01 -13.85 20.11
CA ILE A 297 6.00 -13.80 21.19
C ILE A 297 5.39 -13.18 22.44
N ASP A 298 4.71 -12.04 22.31
CA ASP A 298 4.07 -11.35 23.44
C ASP A 298 2.96 -12.21 24.04
N ARG A 299 2.17 -12.89 23.20
CA ARG A 299 1.13 -13.83 23.63
C ARG A 299 1.71 -14.99 24.43
N LEU A 300 2.82 -15.58 23.96
CA LEU A 300 3.52 -16.63 24.70
C LEU A 300 4.07 -16.09 26.03
N GLY A 301 4.62 -14.88 26.02
CA GLY A 301 5.08 -14.18 27.22
C GLY A 301 3.96 -14.00 28.25
N GLN A 302 2.77 -13.56 27.80
CA GLN A 302 1.58 -13.42 28.65
C GLN A 302 1.11 -14.76 29.23
N PHE A 303 1.15 -15.84 28.45
CA PHE A 303 0.82 -17.17 29.01
C PHE A 303 1.83 -17.58 30.07
N ARG A 304 3.12 -17.40 29.82
CA ARG A 304 4.19 -17.75 30.76
C ARG A 304 4.18 -16.90 32.04
N SER A 305 3.73 -15.64 31.98
CA SER A 305 3.66 -14.76 33.14
C SER A 305 2.44 -14.98 34.04
N ARG A 306 1.47 -15.80 33.61
CA ARG A 306 0.30 -16.13 34.45
C ARG A 306 0.77 -16.78 35.77
N PRO A 307 0.27 -16.34 36.94
CA PRO A 307 0.74 -16.83 38.24
C PRO A 307 0.74 -18.36 38.38
N VAL A 308 -0.27 -19.02 37.81
CA VAL A 308 -0.40 -20.50 37.81
C VAL A 308 0.75 -21.20 37.08
N LEU A 309 1.32 -20.57 36.04
CA LEU A 309 2.44 -21.12 35.27
C LEU A 309 3.80 -20.56 35.73
N ALA A 310 3.85 -19.30 36.16
CA ALA A 310 5.06 -18.64 36.61
C ALA A 310 5.51 -19.11 38.00
N ASN A 311 4.55 -19.29 38.93
CA ASN A 311 4.80 -19.71 40.30
C ASN A 311 3.73 -20.72 40.76
N PRO A 312 3.73 -21.94 40.21
CA PRO A 312 2.74 -22.97 40.58
C PRO A 312 2.80 -23.34 42.07
N GLN A 313 3.93 -23.11 42.73
CA GLN A 313 4.12 -23.38 44.15
C GLN A 313 3.24 -22.53 45.06
N THR A 314 2.87 -21.30 44.66
CA THR A 314 2.02 -20.43 45.49
C THR A 314 0.70 -21.07 45.91
N LEU A 315 0.08 -21.88 45.05
CA LEU A 315 -1.13 -22.63 45.39
C LEU A 315 -0.89 -23.71 46.46
N ILE A 316 0.31 -24.29 46.48
CA ILE A 316 0.73 -25.29 47.46
C ILE A 316 1.13 -24.57 48.76
N ASP A 317 1.89 -23.48 48.68
CA ASP A 317 2.36 -22.72 49.83
C ASP A 317 1.20 -22.20 50.68
N VAL A 318 0.15 -21.66 50.05
CA VAL A 318 -1.07 -21.22 50.76
C VAL A 318 -1.71 -22.37 51.53
N ARG A 319 -1.76 -23.57 50.95
CA ARG A 319 -2.33 -24.76 51.60
C ARG A 319 -1.42 -25.33 52.68
N ALA A 320 -0.10 -25.26 52.47
CA ALA A 320 0.89 -25.63 53.47
C ALA A 320 0.78 -24.72 54.70
N ASP A 321 0.66 -23.40 54.51
CA ASP A 321 0.47 -22.43 55.58
C ASP A 321 -0.87 -22.61 56.32
N GLU A 322 -1.95 -22.96 55.61
CA GLU A 322 -3.22 -23.35 56.23
C GLU A 322 -3.07 -24.58 57.12
N LEU A 323 -2.41 -25.64 56.62
CA LEU A 323 -2.15 -26.86 57.38
C LEU A 323 -1.32 -26.58 58.62
N VAL A 324 -0.23 -25.82 58.51
CA VAL A 324 0.61 -25.43 59.66
C VAL A 324 -0.22 -24.70 60.72
N ARG A 325 -1.06 -23.74 60.31
CA ARG A 325 -1.96 -23.02 61.22
C ARG A 325 -2.99 -23.93 61.88
N TRP A 326 -3.59 -24.86 61.14
CA TRP A 326 -4.57 -25.80 61.68
C TRP A 326 -3.94 -26.80 62.65
N VAL A 327 -2.72 -27.28 62.37
CA VAL A 327 -1.98 -28.17 63.28
C VAL A 327 -1.67 -27.44 64.58
N ALA A 328 -1.06 -26.25 64.51
CA ALA A 328 -0.74 -25.47 65.70
C ALA A 328 -1.98 -25.14 66.55
N ARG A 329 -3.10 -24.78 65.90
CA ARG A 329 -4.38 -24.53 66.59
C ARG A 329 -4.95 -25.80 67.22
N SER A 330 -4.81 -26.95 66.56
CA SER A 330 -5.31 -28.23 67.07
C SER A 330 -4.53 -28.66 68.31
N GLU A 331 -3.21 -28.52 68.29
CA GLU A 331 -2.34 -28.78 69.44
C GLU A 331 -2.71 -27.90 70.63
N GLU A 332 -2.87 -26.59 70.41
CA GLU A 332 -3.27 -25.64 71.45
C GLU A 332 -4.64 -25.98 72.06
N LEU A 333 -5.63 -26.31 71.23
CA LEU A 333 -6.97 -26.68 71.70
C LEU A 333 -6.96 -28.01 72.45
N LEU A 334 -6.19 -28.99 71.98
CA LEU A 334 -6.05 -30.29 72.62
C LEU A 334 -5.37 -30.14 73.99
N GLN A 335 -4.28 -29.38 74.06
CA GLN A 335 -3.57 -29.08 75.29
C GLN A 335 -4.50 -28.42 76.32
N ARG A 336 -5.26 -27.39 75.91
CA ARG A 336 -6.27 -26.74 76.76
C ARG A 336 -7.36 -27.70 77.24
N ALA A 337 -7.80 -28.63 76.38
CA ALA A 337 -8.81 -29.62 76.75
C ALA A 337 -8.28 -30.60 77.80
N ILE A 338 -7.05 -31.07 77.63
CA ILE A 338 -6.36 -31.95 78.58
C ILE A 338 -6.17 -31.21 79.92
N GLU A 339 -5.66 -29.98 79.91
CA GLU A 339 -5.45 -29.17 81.12
C GLU A 339 -6.76 -28.94 81.90
N ARG A 340 -7.85 -28.57 81.20
CA ARG A 340 -9.16 -28.44 81.85
C ARG A 340 -9.65 -29.75 82.44
N GLY A 341 -9.43 -30.86 81.72
CA GLY A 341 -9.77 -32.20 82.20
C GLY A 341 -8.99 -32.59 83.45
N THR A 342 -7.67 -32.34 83.47
CA THR A 342 -6.80 -32.65 84.61
C THR A 342 -7.11 -31.77 85.82
N THR A 343 -7.34 -30.46 85.62
CA THR A 343 -7.78 -29.55 86.70
C THR A 343 -9.11 -30.03 87.29
N ARG A 344 -10.10 -30.35 86.45
CA ARG A 344 -11.40 -30.85 86.92
C ARG A 344 -11.29 -32.16 87.70
N LEU A 345 -10.44 -33.08 87.23
CA LEU A 345 -10.18 -34.34 87.93
C LEU A 345 -9.53 -34.08 89.31
N ALA A 346 -8.54 -33.18 89.37
CA ALA A 346 -7.89 -32.79 90.61
C ALA A 346 -8.87 -32.15 91.61
N GLU A 347 -9.74 -31.25 91.14
CA GLU A 347 -10.80 -30.63 91.95
C GLU A 347 -11.79 -31.67 92.49
N LEU A 348 -12.30 -32.57 91.64
CA LEU A 348 -13.22 -33.62 92.05
C LEU A 348 -12.57 -34.58 93.04
N THR A 349 -11.30 -34.94 92.82
CA THR A 349 -10.53 -35.78 93.74
C THR A 349 -10.31 -35.09 95.08
N GLY A 350 -10.00 -33.78 95.06
CA GLY A 350 -9.86 -32.96 96.27
C GLY A 350 -11.16 -32.88 97.07
N ARG A 351 -12.30 -32.68 96.40
CA ARG A 351 -13.63 -32.69 97.03
C ARG A 351 -13.95 -34.05 97.65
N LEU A 352 -13.69 -35.14 96.93
CA LEU A 352 -13.93 -36.50 97.43
C LEU A 352 -13.08 -36.79 98.67
N ARG A 353 -11.81 -36.34 98.69
CA ARG A 353 -10.93 -36.47 99.87
C ARG A 353 -11.41 -35.61 101.04
N ALA A 354 -11.82 -34.37 100.79
CA ALA A 354 -12.27 -33.45 101.84
C ALA A 354 -13.58 -33.91 102.50
N LEU A 355 -14.47 -34.55 101.74
CA LEU A 355 -15.73 -35.10 102.24
C LEU A 355 -15.59 -36.53 102.76
N SER A 356 -14.40 -37.15 102.69
CA SER A 356 -14.17 -38.50 103.20
C SER A 356 -14.06 -38.48 104.73
N PRO A 357 -14.95 -39.21 105.45
CA PRO A 357 -14.86 -39.37 106.90
C PRO A 357 -13.50 -39.93 107.35
N GLU A 358 -12.88 -40.77 106.51
CA GLU A 358 -11.58 -41.38 106.75
C GLU A 358 -10.46 -40.33 106.84
N SER A 359 -10.51 -39.25 106.04
CA SER A 359 -9.52 -38.18 106.14
C SER A 359 -9.65 -37.41 107.44
N THR A 360 -10.86 -37.20 107.94
CA THR A 360 -11.13 -36.55 109.22
C THR A 360 -10.65 -37.43 110.37
N LEU A 361 -10.92 -38.74 110.33
CA LEU A 361 -10.44 -39.69 111.32
C LEU A 361 -8.89 -39.77 111.35
N ARG A 362 -8.22 -39.77 110.19
CA ARG A 362 -6.75 -39.76 110.09
C ARG A 362 -6.08 -38.52 110.67
N ARG A 363 -6.79 -37.41 110.82
CA ARG A 363 -6.29 -36.18 111.48
C ARG A 363 -6.34 -36.26 113.01
N GLY A 364 -6.78 -37.38 113.58
CA GLY A 364 -6.82 -37.60 115.03
C GLY A 364 -8.19 -37.34 115.66
N TYR A 365 -9.22 -37.06 114.86
CA TYR A 365 -10.60 -37.02 115.34
C TYR A 365 -11.14 -38.44 115.51
N SER A 366 -12.09 -38.60 116.43
CA SER A 366 -12.84 -39.85 116.61
C SER A 366 -14.32 -39.59 116.39
N ILE A 367 -15.04 -40.59 115.87
CA ILE A 367 -16.50 -40.58 115.86
C ILE A 367 -16.93 -41.35 117.11
N ALA A 368 -17.55 -40.66 118.05
CA ALA A 368 -18.16 -41.27 119.22
C ALA A 368 -19.56 -41.78 118.87
N GLN A 369 -19.83 -43.05 119.19
CA GLN A 369 -21.14 -43.67 119.01
C GLN A 369 -21.63 -44.24 120.34
N LEU A 370 -22.93 -44.19 120.55
CA LEU A 370 -23.61 -44.92 121.61
C LEU A 370 -23.62 -46.43 121.28
N PRO A 371 -23.90 -47.33 122.25
CA PRO A 371 -23.94 -48.78 122.00
C PRO A 371 -25.02 -49.17 120.96
N SER A 372 -25.98 -48.29 120.72
CA SER A 372 -27.02 -48.42 119.68
C SER A 372 -26.52 -48.13 118.25
N GLY A 373 -25.28 -47.64 118.09
CA GLY A 373 -24.71 -47.22 116.81
C GLY A 373 -25.03 -45.78 116.40
N ALA A 374 -25.82 -45.04 117.18
CA ALA A 374 -26.09 -43.62 116.92
C ALA A 374 -24.86 -42.76 117.23
N ILE A 375 -24.56 -41.78 116.37
CA ILE A 375 -23.44 -40.84 116.57
C ILE A 375 -23.78 -39.87 117.70
N LEU A 376 -22.93 -39.82 118.71
CA LEU A 376 -23.02 -38.89 119.81
C LEU A 376 -22.67 -37.49 119.31
N ARG A 377 -23.64 -36.56 119.32
CA ARG A 377 -23.46 -35.19 118.83
C ARG A 377 -23.41 -34.15 119.95
N ASP A 378 -24.02 -34.46 121.09
CA ASP A 378 -24.07 -33.60 122.26
C ASP A 378 -23.55 -34.37 123.49
N GLY A 379 -22.76 -33.70 124.33
CA GLY A 379 -22.24 -34.29 125.56
C GLY A 379 -23.33 -34.60 126.60
N ALA A 380 -24.49 -33.94 126.52
CA ALA A 380 -25.62 -34.22 127.40
C ALA A 380 -26.28 -35.60 127.12
N GLU A 381 -26.09 -36.13 125.91
CA GLU A 381 -26.63 -37.44 125.50
C GLU A 381 -25.82 -38.63 126.03
N ALA A 382 -24.68 -38.38 126.68
CA ALA A 382 -23.87 -39.40 127.35
C ALA A 382 -23.69 -39.11 128.86
N PRO A 383 -24.72 -39.38 129.69
CA PRO A 383 -24.62 -39.31 131.15
C PRO A 383 -23.49 -40.19 131.71
N ALA A 384 -23.06 -39.92 132.95
CA ALA A 384 -22.01 -40.68 133.61
C ALA A 384 -22.34 -42.18 133.68
N GLY A 385 -21.40 -43.02 133.26
CA GLY A 385 -21.54 -44.48 133.17
C GLY A 385 -22.00 -45.00 131.79
N THR A 386 -22.22 -44.12 130.80
CA THR A 386 -22.63 -44.55 129.45
C THR A 386 -21.44 -45.10 128.66
N ASP A 387 -21.53 -46.34 128.20
CA ASP A 387 -20.52 -46.91 127.30
C ASP A 387 -20.62 -46.28 125.91
N LEU A 388 -19.47 -45.99 125.33
CA LEU A 388 -19.27 -45.34 124.04
C LEU A 388 -18.29 -46.16 123.21
N VAL A 389 -18.51 -46.20 121.91
CA VAL A 389 -17.57 -46.74 120.94
C VAL A 389 -16.94 -45.58 120.18
N LEU A 390 -15.64 -45.39 120.36
CA LEU A 390 -14.86 -44.39 119.63
C LEU A 390 -14.23 -45.05 118.40
N THR A 391 -14.69 -44.65 117.21
CA THR A 391 -14.07 -45.09 115.97
C THR A 391 -12.96 -44.11 115.58
N LEU A 392 -11.75 -44.62 115.38
CA LEU A 392 -10.55 -43.86 115.02
C LEU A 392 -10.19 -44.12 113.54
N ALA A 393 -9.10 -43.49 113.07
CA ALA A 393 -8.56 -43.72 111.72
C ALA A 393 -8.33 -45.20 111.40
N THR A 394 -7.92 -45.96 112.41
CA THR A 394 -7.69 -47.40 112.32
C THR A 394 -8.20 -48.04 113.60
N GLY A 395 -9.26 -48.84 113.48
CA GLY A 395 -9.88 -49.55 114.60
C GLY A 395 -10.88 -48.72 115.39
N ALA A 396 -11.52 -49.39 116.35
CA ALA A 396 -12.45 -48.79 117.29
C ALA A 396 -12.11 -49.26 118.70
N LEU A 397 -12.36 -48.40 119.70
CA LEU A 397 -12.14 -48.71 121.10
C LEU A 397 -13.35 -48.35 121.95
N GLY A 398 -13.55 -49.08 123.05
CA GLY A 398 -14.57 -48.77 124.05
C GLY A 398 -14.08 -47.65 124.98
N ALA A 399 -14.97 -46.72 125.29
CA ALA A 399 -14.76 -45.68 126.28
C ALA A 399 -16.04 -45.54 127.12
N THR A 400 -15.95 -45.13 128.38
CA THR A 400 -17.14 -44.91 129.20
C THR A 400 -17.20 -43.42 129.58
N SER A 401 -18.34 -42.78 129.36
CA SER A 401 -18.55 -41.37 129.71
C SER A 401 -18.53 -41.18 131.22
N THR A 402 -17.81 -40.18 131.71
CA THR A 402 -17.86 -39.74 133.12
C THR A 402 -18.89 -38.63 133.36
N GLY A 403 -19.74 -38.35 132.36
CA GLY A 403 -20.75 -37.29 132.36
C GLY A 403 -20.28 -36.01 131.67
N PRO A 404 -21.20 -35.06 131.39
CA PRO A 404 -20.85 -33.81 130.73
C PRO A 404 -19.93 -32.96 131.62
N LEU A 405 -18.74 -32.63 131.11
CA LEU A 405 -17.79 -31.77 131.82
C LEU A 405 -18.31 -30.33 131.86
N THR A 406 -18.74 -29.87 133.03
CA THR A 406 -19.16 -28.47 133.23
C THR A 406 -17.93 -27.57 133.45
N GLY A 407 -17.40 -27.03 132.35
CA GLY A 407 -16.63 -25.79 132.26
C GLY A 407 -15.15 -25.84 132.63
N GLY A 408 -14.27 -25.55 131.67
CA GLY A 408 -12.84 -25.30 131.91
C GLY A 408 -12.11 -24.82 130.67
N SER A 409 -11.94 -23.51 130.53
CA SER A 409 -11.01 -22.90 129.55
C SER A 409 -9.57 -23.23 129.94
N ALA A 410 -8.72 -23.56 128.97
CA ALA A 410 -7.27 -23.53 129.13
C ALA A 410 -6.64 -22.71 128.00
N SER A 411 -6.49 -21.43 128.31
CA SER A 411 -5.36 -20.53 128.04
C SER A 411 -4.32 -20.88 126.98
N SER A 412 -4.00 -19.83 126.20
CA SER A 412 -2.68 -19.43 125.69
C SER A 412 -2.02 -20.40 124.70
N THR A 413 -1.57 -19.95 123.54
CA THR A 413 -0.31 -19.20 123.49
C THR A 413 -0.28 -18.25 122.30
N ASP A 414 0.03 -17.01 122.64
CA ASP A 414 0.42 -15.91 121.78
C ASP A 414 1.67 -16.29 120.98
N GLY A 415 1.72 -15.91 119.72
CA GLY A 415 2.78 -16.29 118.79
C GLY A 415 2.92 -15.28 117.67
N SER A 416 3.04 -14.01 118.02
CA SER A 416 3.53 -12.97 117.12
C SER A 416 5.02 -13.16 116.84
N ALA A 417 5.40 -13.29 115.57
CA ALA A 417 6.74 -12.94 115.09
C ALA A 417 6.65 -12.43 113.64
N SER A 418 6.72 -11.10 113.55
CA SER A 418 7.01 -10.30 112.37
C SER A 418 8.46 -10.43 111.91
N LEU A 419 8.69 -10.41 110.59
CA LEU A 419 9.91 -9.94 109.89
C LEU A 419 9.39 -9.41 108.53
N THR A 420 9.24 -8.09 108.30
CA THR A 420 10.24 -7.14 107.70
C THR A 420 10.80 -7.62 106.36
N ASP A 421 10.99 -6.84 105.30
CA ASP A 421 10.84 -5.43 104.92
C ASP A 421 11.39 -5.35 103.47
N GLY A 422 11.21 -4.24 102.74
CA GLY A 422 12.14 -3.92 101.63
C GLY A 422 11.53 -3.52 100.28
N SER A 423 11.25 -2.23 100.16
CA SER A 423 11.07 -1.42 98.95
C SER A 423 12.33 -1.24 98.09
N ALA A 424 12.16 -1.04 96.77
CA ALA A 424 12.84 -0.06 95.87
C ALA A 424 12.46 -0.41 94.40
N SER A 425 11.90 0.41 93.50
CA SER A 425 12.09 1.80 93.04
C SER A 425 13.40 2.08 92.26
N LEU A 426 13.24 2.78 91.13
CA LEU A 426 14.19 3.56 90.29
C LEU A 426 14.65 2.86 88.99
N THR A 427 14.11 3.22 87.81
CA THR A 427 14.33 4.41 86.92
C THR A 427 15.63 4.35 86.12
N ASP A 428 15.51 4.48 84.79
CA ASP A 428 16.11 5.47 83.85
C ASP A 428 16.08 4.85 82.44
N GLY A 429 15.89 5.53 81.30
CA GLY A 429 16.16 6.92 80.94
C GLY A 429 17.07 6.95 79.71
N SER A 430 16.87 7.95 78.83
CA SER A 430 17.61 8.30 77.59
C SER A 430 17.27 7.47 76.33
N GLU A 431 16.78 7.99 75.18
CA GLU A 431 16.90 9.23 74.39
C GLU A 431 17.51 8.92 73.00
N THR A 432 17.25 9.83 72.03
CA THR A 432 17.73 9.93 70.63
C THR A 432 16.93 9.13 69.58
N SER A 433 16.56 9.66 68.42
CA SER A 433 16.49 11.01 67.85
C SER A 433 15.83 10.86 66.46
N ASP A 434 14.90 11.76 66.12
CA ASP A 434 14.31 11.97 64.78
C ASP A 434 15.40 12.52 63.81
N PRO A 435 15.25 12.53 62.45
CA PRO A 435 14.09 13.15 61.76
C PRO A 435 13.62 12.52 60.42
N ALA A 436 12.37 12.84 60.05
CA ALA A 436 11.80 12.80 58.68
C ALA A 436 12.42 13.90 57.76
N PRO A 437 11.98 14.21 56.50
CA PRO A 437 10.87 13.68 55.66
C PRO A 437 11.22 13.53 54.15
N THR A 438 10.28 13.05 53.30
CA THR A 438 9.76 13.72 52.06
C THR A 438 9.11 12.79 50.99
N SER A 439 7.92 13.23 50.59
CA SER A 439 7.09 13.09 49.36
C SER A 439 7.64 12.43 48.06
N THR A 440 6.84 11.50 47.50
CA THR A 440 6.17 11.41 46.14
C THR A 440 6.77 12.14 44.91
N PRO A 441 6.49 11.78 43.61
CA PRO A 441 5.46 10.86 43.12
C PRO A 441 5.75 9.97 41.87
N ALA A 442 4.79 9.07 41.64
CA ALA A 442 4.17 8.61 40.39
C ALA A 442 4.93 8.69 39.04
N ARG A 443 4.90 7.55 38.34
CA ARG A 443 4.82 7.50 36.88
C ARG A 443 3.92 6.35 36.44
#